data_AF-A0A930FH56-F1
#
_entry.id   AF-A0A930FH56-F1
#
_cell.length_a   1.000
_cell.length_b   1.000
_cell.length_c   1.000
_cell.angle_alpha   90.00
_cell.angle_beta   90.00
_cell.angle_gamma   90.00
#
_symmetry.space_group_name_H-M   'P 1'
#
loop_
_entity.id
_entity.type
_entity.pdbx_description
1 polymer ?
#
loop_
_entity_poly.entity_id
_entity_poly.type
_entity_poly.pdbx_seq_one_letter_code
_entity_poly.pdbx_strand_id
1 'polypeptide(L)'
;MHDTWNPWHGCKKISEGCANCYMYFLDQMRDQDGAHIRLTNNIKKPLAKNRKGEYKIKSGELIRVCMTSDFFLEEADAWRTQA
;
A
#
# COMPACT_ATOMS: atom_id res chain seq x y z
N MET A 1 -5.87 10.05 2.48
CA MET A 1 -4.94 10.00 3.64
C MET A 1 -3.57 10.46 3.21
N HIS A 2 -3.04 11.46 3.90
CA HIS A 2 -1.68 11.97 3.67
C HIS A 2 -0.62 11.01 4.22
N ASP A 3 -0.97 10.27 5.27
CA ASP A 3 -0.11 9.51 6.18
C ASP A 3 -0.05 8.00 5.89
N THR A 4 -0.45 7.56 4.69
CA THR A 4 -0.36 6.14 4.29
C THR A 4 0.47 5.96 3.02
N TRP A 5 1.36 4.97 3.04
CA TRP A 5 2.12 4.52 1.88
C TRP A 5 1.86 3.03 1.62
N ASN A 6 1.19 2.75 0.50
CA ASN A 6 0.95 1.40 -0.01
C ASN A 6 1.50 1.37 -1.44
N PRO A 7 2.71 0.82 -1.68
CA PRO A 7 3.31 0.81 -3.00
C PRO A 7 2.54 -0.06 -4.01
N TRP A 8 1.90 -1.11 -3.50
CA TRP A 8 0.94 -1.95 -4.20
C TRP A 8 -0.33 -2.07 -3.35
N HIS A 9 -1.34 -2.74 -3.90
CA HIS A 9 -2.61 -3.04 -3.26
C HIS A 9 -2.93 -4.52 -3.47
N GLY A 10 -3.65 -5.12 -2.53
CA GLY A 10 -3.99 -6.54 -2.52
C GLY A 10 -3.05 -7.34 -1.61
N CYS A 11 -3.53 -8.49 -1.13
CA CYS A 11 -2.81 -9.35 -0.18
C CYS A 11 -3.24 -10.82 -0.33
N LYS A 12 -2.47 -11.77 0.18
CA LYS A 12 -2.86 -13.19 0.30
C LYS A 12 -3.28 -13.50 1.73
N LYS A 13 -4.40 -14.20 1.93
CA LYS A 13 -4.79 -14.68 3.26
C LYS A 13 -3.87 -15.84 3.68
N ILE A 14 -3.11 -15.67 4.76
CA ILE A 14 -2.07 -16.63 5.18
C ILE A 14 -2.38 -17.34 6.51
N SER A 15 -3.31 -16.82 7.32
CA SER A 15 -3.63 -17.38 8.63
C SER A 15 -5.07 -17.10 9.03
N GLU A 16 -5.51 -17.71 10.13
CA GLU A 16 -6.83 -17.47 10.73
C GLU A 16 -7.07 -15.98 11.08
N GLY A 17 -5.99 -15.22 11.34
CA GLY A 17 -6.06 -13.78 11.58
C GLY A 17 -6.60 -12.98 10.38
N CYS A 18 -6.59 -13.53 9.18
CA CYS A 18 -7.14 -12.90 7.98
C CYS A 18 -8.67 -12.97 7.88
N ALA A 19 -9.35 -13.74 8.74
CA ALA A 19 -10.79 -13.98 8.66
C ALA A 19 -11.62 -12.68 8.63
N ASN A 20 -11.23 -11.69 9.44
CA ASN A 20 -11.92 -10.40 9.58
C ASN A 20 -11.08 -9.23 9.05
N CYS A 21 -10.28 -9.46 8.01
CA CYS A 21 -9.42 -8.43 7.43
C CYS A 21 -10.26 -7.29 6.85
N TYR A 22 -10.11 -6.08 7.41
CA TYR A 22 -10.86 -4.90 6.98
C TYR A 22 -10.61 -4.52 5.51
N MET A 23 -9.41 -4.78 4.98
CA MET A 23 -9.07 -4.47 3.60
C MET A 23 -9.97 -5.27 2.64
N TYR A 24 -10.04 -6.60 2.83
CA TYR A 24 -10.90 -7.47 2.04
C TYR A 24 -12.37 -7.09 2.13
N PHE A 25 -12.85 -6.75 3.34
CA PHE A 25 -14.22 -6.29 3.52
C PHE A 25 -14.51 -5.00 2.75
N LEU A 26 -13.63 -3.99 2.86
CA LEU A 26 -13.80 -2.71 2.16
C LEU A 26 -13.65 -2.83 0.64
N ASP A 27 -12.79 -3.72 0.15
CA ASP A 27 -12.63 -3.98 -1.28
C ASP A 27 -13.90 -4.64 -1.83
N GLN A 28 -14.45 -5.64 -1.13
CA GLN A 28 -15.72 -6.27 -1.51
C GLN A 28 -16.87 -5.25 -1.55
N MET A 29 -16.95 -4.33 -0.59
CA MET A 29 -17.96 -3.25 -0.60
C MET A 29 -17.82 -2.29 -1.79
N ARG A 30 -16.68 -2.27 -2.47
CA ARG A 30 -16.37 -1.42 -3.63
C ARG A 30 -16.30 -2.22 -4.93
N ASP A 31 -16.82 -3.45 -4.94
CA ASP A 31 -16.75 -4.37 -6.06
C ASP A 31 -15.31 -4.63 -6.55
N GLN A 32 -14.36 -4.68 -5.60
CA GLN A 32 -12.95 -5.00 -5.85
C GLN A 32 -12.57 -6.34 -5.20
N ASP A 33 -11.61 -7.03 -5.83
CA ASP A 33 -11.01 -8.23 -5.28
C ASP A 33 -9.74 -7.89 -4.49
N GLY A 34 -9.78 -8.03 -3.16
CA GLY A 34 -8.63 -7.81 -2.29
C GLY A 34 -7.50 -8.84 -2.44
N ALA A 35 -7.74 -9.95 -3.16
CA ALA A 35 -6.70 -10.91 -3.53
C ALA A 35 -5.93 -10.48 -4.80
N HIS A 36 -6.47 -9.53 -5.57
CA HIS A 36 -5.84 -9.06 -6.79
C HIS A 36 -4.70 -8.08 -6.48
N ILE A 37 -3.46 -8.56 -6.62
CA ILE A 37 -2.26 -7.79 -6.34
C ILE A 37 -1.93 -6.88 -7.53
N ARG A 38 -1.89 -5.56 -7.29
CA ARG A 38 -1.66 -4.55 -8.33
C ARG A 38 -0.82 -3.38 -7.83
N LEU A 39 -0.04 -2.80 -8.73
CA LEU A 39 0.73 -1.58 -8.48
C LEU A 39 -0.21 -0.40 -8.18
N THR A 40 0.21 0.50 -7.29
CA THR A 40 -0.49 1.77 -7.09
C THR A 40 0.32 2.94 -7.63
N ASN A 41 -0.36 4.06 -7.90
CA ASN A 41 0.29 5.33 -8.22
C ASN A 41 1.05 5.94 -7.02
N ASN A 42 1.03 5.28 -5.87
CA ASN A 42 1.61 5.72 -4.61
C ASN A 42 3.00 5.12 -4.35
N ILE A 43 3.52 4.30 -5.27
CA ILE A 43 4.82 3.63 -5.11
C ILE A 43 5.95 4.60 -4.74
N LYS A 44 6.09 5.73 -5.45
CA LYS A 44 7.14 6.73 -5.20
C LYS A 44 6.79 7.79 -4.14
N LYS A 45 5.77 7.57 -3.30
CA LYS A 45 5.32 8.58 -2.32
C LYS A 45 6.42 9.09 -1.38
N PRO A 46 7.29 8.23 -0.81
CA PRO A 46 8.36 8.68 0.10
C PRO A 46 9.28 9.72 -0.54
N LEU A 47 9.48 9.61 -1.86
CA LEU A 47 10.34 10.50 -2.64
C LEU A 47 9.58 11.65 -3.31
N ALA A 48 8.25 11.66 -3.23
CA ALA A 48 7.43 12.64 -3.92
C ALA A 48 7.63 14.04 -3.33
N LYS A 49 7.84 15.03 -4.20
CA LYS A 49 8.03 16.44 -3.84
C LYS A 49 6.84 17.30 -4.25
N ASN A 50 6.62 18.41 -3.55
CA ASN A 50 5.66 19.43 -3.93
C ASN A 50 6.26 20.37 -5.00
N ARG A 51 5.46 21.35 -5.47
CA ARG A 51 5.92 22.33 -6.49
C ARG A 51 7.09 23.21 -6.02
N LYS A 52 7.32 23.30 -4.70
CA LYS A 52 8.44 24.04 -4.10
C LYS A 52 9.71 23.19 -3.94
N GLY A 53 9.68 21.92 -4.37
CA GLY A 53 10.81 21.00 -4.26
C GLY A 53 10.97 20.34 -2.89
N GLU A 54 10.05 20.57 -1.96
CA GLU A 54 10.08 19.95 -0.63
C GLU A 54 9.45 18.56 -0.68
N TYR A 55 9.94 17.61 0.13
CA TYR A 55 9.27 16.32 0.30
C TYR A 55 7.84 16.51 0.81
N LYS A 56 6.93 15.70 0.26
CA LYS A 56 5.52 15.66 0.67
C LYS A 56 5.38 15.08 2.07
N ILE A 57 6.14 14.04 2.40
CA ILE A 57 6.27 13.51 3.77
C ILE A 57 7.37 14.31 4.46
N LYS A 58 7.08 14.88 5.63
CA LYS A 58 8.01 15.74 6.35
C LYS A 58 8.94 14.93 7.25
N SER A 59 10.12 15.48 7.52
CA SER A 59 11.05 14.86 8.47
C SER A 59 10.40 14.78 9.86
N GLY A 60 10.51 13.63 10.52
CA GLY A 60 9.88 13.36 11.81
C GLY A 60 8.40 12.95 11.74
N GLU A 61 7.81 12.87 10.55
CA GLU A 61 6.43 12.42 10.38
C GLU A 61 6.31 10.89 10.51
N LEU A 62 5.26 10.44 11.21
CA LEU A 62 4.89 9.04 11.28
C LEU A 62 3.97 8.67 10.11
N ILE A 63 4.36 7.64 9.36
CA ILE A 63 3.55 7.12 8.26
C ILE A 63 3.16 5.67 8.52
N ARG A 64 1.95 5.33 8.10
CA ARG A 64 1.44 3.96 8.10
C ARG A 64 1.78 3.31 6.77
N VAL A 65 2.29 2.09 6.80
CA VAL A 65 2.69 1.35 5.61
C VAL A 65 1.86 0.08 5.48
N CYS A 66 1.60 -0.34 4.25
CA CYS A 66 0.91 -1.61 3.96
C CYS A 66 -0.45 -1.77 4.66
N MET A 67 -1.23 -0.69 4.72
CA MET A 67 -2.62 -0.74 5.21
C MET A 67 -3.52 -1.54 4.27
N THR A 68 -3.19 -1.61 2.98
CA THR A 68 -4.01 -2.36 2.00
C THR A 68 -3.15 -3.28 1.14
N SER A 69 -2.04 -3.76 1.70
CA SER A 69 -1.05 -4.58 1.01
C SER A 69 -0.15 -5.29 2.02
N ASP A 70 0.83 -6.05 1.54
CA ASP A 70 1.84 -6.69 2.37
C ASP A 70 3.23 -6.62 1.69
N PHE A 71 4.33 -6.50 2.45
CA PHE A 71 5.68 -6.44 1.88
C PHE A 71 6.22 -7.79 1.39
N PHE A 72 5.63 -8.91 1.84
CA PHE A 72 6.10 -10.27 1.60
C PHE A 72 5.40 -10.94 0.41
N LEU A 73 4.81 -10.15 -0.49
CA LEU A 73 4.20 -10.65 -1.72
C LEU A 73 5.27 -10.85 -2.79
N GLU A 74 5.43 -12.09 -3.26
CA GLU A 74 6.33 -12.44 -4.37
C GLU A 74 5.97 -11.68 -5.66
N GLU A 75 4.68 -11.46 -5.92
CA GLU A 75 4.20 -10.68 -7.06
C GLU A 75 4.75 -9.24 -7.07
N ALA A 76 5.09 -8.70 -5.90
CA ALA A 76 5.64 -7.36 -5.78
C ALA A 76 7.16 -7.29 -6.00
N ASP A 77 7.86 -8.43 -6.11
CA ASP A 77 9.32 -8.47 -6.26
C ASP A 77 9.79 -7.72 -7.50
N ALA A 78 9.03 -7.80 -8.59
CA ALA A 78 9.30 -7.08 -9.84
C ALA A 78 9.22 -5.55 -9.71
N TRP A 79 8.57 -5.02 -8.67
CA TRP A 79 8.36 -3.58 -8.46
C TRP A 79 9.23 -2.99 -7.34
N ARG A 80 9.90 -3.82 -6.53
CA ARG A 80 10.67 -3.35 -5.35
C ARG A 80 11.70 -2.28 -5.68
N THR A 81 12.37 -2.39 -6.82
CA THR A 81 13.37 -1.42 -7.27
C THR A 81 12.79 -0.06 -7.68
N GLN A 82 11.47 0.03 -7.85
CA GLN A 82 10.76 1.25 -8.22
C GLN A 82 10.17 1.98 -6.99
N ALA A 83 10.14 1.32 -5.84
CA ALA A 83 9.53 1.78 -4.59
C ALA A 83 10.44 2.72 -3.78
#